data_AF-A0A238ZIY0-F1
#
_entry.id   AF-A0A238ZIY0-F1
#
_cell.length_a   1.000
_cell.length_b   1.000
_cell.length_c   1.000
_cell.angle_alpha   90.00
_cell.angle_beta   90.00
_cell.angle_gamma   90.00
#
_symmetry.space_group_name_H-M   'P 1'
#
loop_
_entity.id
_entity.type
_entity.pdbx_description
1 polymer ?
#
loop_
_entity_poly.entity_id
_entity_poly.type
_entity_poly.pdbx_seq_one_letter_code
_entity_poly.pdbx_strand_id
1 'polypeptide(L)'
;MLDYQTGYSLDSTELLNSLATTERLLIVQDLDGVCMGLVRDPLTRVIERDYIEAAARLAGRFYVLTNGEHIGRRGVNSIVEKSVGDAAQARERGLYLPGLAAGGVQFQDRFARVSHPGISEAELRFLQQVPARSESFLRSLLASSPYGLDDRLISELVASAVLDNRVSPTLNINVLYQHFNAQPDIYRQLQQDIAAFMTSLHGQAAEQGLGASFFTHYAPNSGRDAAGHERLKLGADNHAGTTDFQFMLSGAVKEVGLLVLLNHYYFAQTASYPLGEDFNARQAPGTQAELLTLALDKFDPQLMPRIVGVGDTVSSIAQPGLQAFSRGGSDRGFLHLVQALGEAFASDNKVVYIDSSAGEVRRPGVDVEFLQRRLAEPDLAPWPALQGISDPADPLRLDVIFGGGHQQYVEFFCELAERLDRTA
;
A
#
# COMPACT_ATOMS: atom_id res chain seq x y z
N MET A 1 -17.57 10.88 -25.86
CA MET A 1 -18.10 9.69 -25.16
C MET A 1 -16.90 8.88 -24.75
N LEU A 2 -16.61 8.82 -23.45
CA LEU A 2 -15.57 7.93 -22.93
C LEU A 2 -16.08 6.50 -23.10
N ASP A 3 -15.32 5.67 -23.79
CA ASP A 3 -15.67 4.28 -24.04
C ASP A 3 -15.50 3.48 -22.74
N TYR A 4 -16.59 3.36 -21.98
CA TYR A 4 -16.62 2.57 -20.74
C TYR A 4 -16.71 1.06 -21.01
N GLN A 5 -16.71 0.60 -22.27
CA GLN A 5 -16.92 -0.82 -22.59
C GLN A 5 -15.75 -1.73 -22.18
N THR A 6 -14.57 -1.17 -21.93
CA THR A 6 -13.40 -1.91 -21.44
C THR A 6 -13.08 -1.50 -20.00
N GLY A 7 -13.30 -2.41 -19.05
CA GLY A 7 -13.01 -2.21 -17.62
C GLY A 7 -14.13 -2.67 -16.68
N TYR A 8 -13.77 -2.87 -15.42
CA TYR A 8 -14.62 -3.31 -14.31
C TYR A 8 -15.20 -4.72 -14.48
N SER A 9 -14.42 -5.61 -15.11
CA SER A 9 -14.80 -7.01 -15.27
C SER A 9 -14.79 -7.75 -13.93
N LEU A 10 -15.74 -8.66 -13.73
CA LEU A 10 -15.74 -9.64 -12.64
C LEU A 10 -15.14 -11.00 -13.07
N ASP A 11 -14.72 -11.13 -14.33
CA ASP A 11 -14.21 -12.38 -14.89
C ASP A 11 -12.72 -12.57 -14.59
N SER A 12 -12.45 -13.21 -13.45
CA SER A 12 -11.10 -13.64 -13.08
C SER A 12 -10.60 -14.84 -13.90
N THR A 13 -11.47 -15.59 -14.58
CA THR A 13 -11.08 -16.75 -15.39
C THR A 13 -10.43 -16.33 -16.70
N GLU A 14 -10.99 -15.32 -17.37
CA GLU A 14 -10.38 -14.74 -18.58
C GLU A 14 -8.99 -14.16 -18.26
N LEU A 15 -8.89 -13.41 -17.15
CA LEU A 15 -7.60 -12.89 -16.68
C LEU A 15 -6.61 -14.04 -16.44
N LEU A 16 -7.02 -15.10 -15.74
CA LEU A 16 -6.17 -16.25 -15.43
C LEU A 16 -5.61 -16.90 -16.69
N ASN A 17 -6.48 -17.18 -17.67
CA ASN A 17 -6.10 -17.80 -18.94
C ASN A 17 -5.13 -16.90 -19.74
N SER A 18 -5.39 -15.60 -19.74
CA SER A 18 -4.55 -14.60 -20.40
C SER A 18 -3.16 -14.50 -19.74
N LEU A 19 -3.07 -14.47 -18.41
CA LEU A 19 -1.79 -14.39 -17.70
C LEU A 19 -0.98 -15.68 -17.78
N ALA A 20 -1.63 -16.85 -17.72
CA ALA A 20 -0.97 -18.16 -17.77
C ALA A 20 -0.22 -18.41 -19.10
N THR A 21 -0.57 -17.67 -20.16
CA THR A 21 0.08 -17.75 -21.48
C THR A 21 1.05 -16.59 -21.75
N THR A 22 1.23 -15.69 -20.78
CA THR A 22 2.10 -14.51 -20.92
C THR A 22 3.57 -14.88 -20.63
N GLU A 23 4.43 -14.73 -21.64
CA GLU A 23 5.86 -15.04 -21.54
C GLU A 23 6.56 -14.13 -20.51
N ARG A 24 6.49 -12.80 -20.72
CA ARG A 24 7.09 -11.77 -19.86
C ARG A 24 6.01 -11.18 -18.95
N LEU A 25 5.94 -11.67 -17.72
CA LEU A 25 4.95 -11.28 -16.73
C LEU A 25 5.62 -10.69 -15.50
N LEU A 26 5.11 -9.54 -15.05
CA LEU A 26 5.49 -8.91 -13.81
C LEU A 26 4.22 -8.58 -13.00
N ILE A 27 4.06 -9.20 -11.84
CA ILE A 27 2.99 -8.95 -10.88
C ILE A 27 3.56 -8.11 -9.75
N VAL A 28 2.96 -6.95 -9.49
CA VAL A 28 3.30 -6.07 -8.37
C VAL A 28 2.04 -5.78 -7.58
N GLN A 29 2.04 -6.09 -6.28
CA GLN A 29 0.83 -5.95 -5.45
C GLN A 29 1.08 -5.35 -4.07
N ASP A 30 0.06 -4.72 -3.49
CA ASP A 30 0.01 -4.54 -2.05
C ASP A 30 -0.31 -5.87 -1.33
N LEU A 31 -0.31 -5.86 0.00
CA LEU A 31 -0.50 -7.03 0.83
C LEU A 31 -1.79 -7.00 1.63
N ASP A 32 -1.93 -6.04 2.54
CA ASP A 32 -3.08 -5.88 3.41
C ASP A 32 -4.34 -5.58 2.57
N GLY A 33 -5.38 -6.41 2.69
CA GLY A 33 -6.60 -6.33 1.89
C GLY A 33 -6.50 -6.96 0.49
N VAL A 34 -5.30 -7.33 0.03
CA VAL A 34 -5.07 -7.99 -1.26
C VAL A 34 -4.92 -9.50 -1.10
N CYS A 35 -3.91 -9.96 -0.36
CA CYS A 35 -3.64 -11.39 -0.11
C CYS A 35 -3.82 -11.81 1.34
N MET A 36 -4.24 -10.88 2.20
CA MET A 36 -4.64 -11.14 3.58
C MET A 36 -5.75 -10.16 3.98
N GLY A 37 -6.59 -10.55 4.93
CA GLY A 37 -7.68 -9.71 5.39
C GLY A 37 -7.21 -8.42 6.08
N LEU A 38 -8.01 -7.35 5.96
CA LEU A 38 -7.82 -6.14 6.75
C LEU A 38 -8.28 -6.38 8.19
N VAL A 39 -7.33 -6.42 9.11
CA VAL A 39 -7.56 -6.61 10.55
C VAL A 39 -7.31 -5.31 11.31
N ARG A 40 -7.92 -5.16 12.48
CA ARG A 40 -7.72 -3.99 13.35
C ARG A 40 -6.38 -4.03 14.07
N ASP A 41 -5.92 -5.22 14.46
CA ASP A 41 -4.60 -5.42 15.08
C ASP A 41 -3.65 -6.06 14.06
N PRO A 42 -2.63 -5.34 13.58
CA PRO A 42 -1.64 -5.88 12.65
C PRO A 42 -0.92 -7.15 13.13
N LEU A 43 -0.96 -7.49 14.43
CA LEU A 43 -0.39 -8.73 14.97
C LEU A 43 -1.26 -9.97 14.73
N THR A 44 -2.55 -9.80 14.41
CA THR A 44 -3.49 -10.89 14.14
C THR A 44 -3.55 -11.26 12.66
N ARG A 45 -2.77 -10.58 11.80
CA ARG A 45 -2.67 -10.89 10.38
C ARG A 45 -2.21 -12.33 10.15
N VAL A 46 -2.79 -12.94 9.13
CA VAL A 46 -2.48 -14.29 8.67
C VAL A 46 -2.33 -14.25 7.16
N ILE A 47 -1.29 -14.92 6.66
CA ILE A 47 -1.12 -15.21 5.23
C ILE A 47 -1.15 -16.73 5.08
N GLU A 48 -1.87 -17.23 4.08
CA GLU A 48 -1.96 -18.67 3.85
C GLU A 48 -0.62 -19.25 3.37
N ARG A 49 -0.29 -20.45 3.84
CA ARG A 49 0.96 -21.13 3.45
C ARG A 49 1.00 -21.40 1.95
N ASP A 50 -0.13 -21.80 1.36
CA ASP A 50 -0.19 -22.11 -0.07
C ASP A 50 0.08 -20.87 -0.93
N TYR A 51 -0.39 -19.70 -0.49
CA TYR A 51 -0.05 -18.41 -1.11
C TYR A 51 1.45 -18.12 -1.06
N ILE A 52 2.09 -18.35 0.10
CA ILE A 52 3.54 -18.17 0.27
C ILE A 52 4.32 -19.09 -0.68
N GLU A 53 3.90 -20.36 -0.79
CA GLU A 53 4.53 -21.32 -1.69
C GLU A 53 4.30 -20.97 -3.16
N ALA A 54 3.12 -20.47 -3.54
CA ALA A 54 2.82 -19.95 -4.86
C ALA A 54 3.68 -18.71 -5.21
N ALA A 55 3.82 -17.75 -4.28
CA ALA A 55 4.69 -16.59 -4.47
C ALA A 55 6.15 -17.00 -4.69
N ALA A 56 6.61 -18.04 -3.98
CA ALA A 56 7.94 -18.60 -4.14
C ALA A 56 8.18 -19.28 -5.50
N ARG A 57 7.12 -19.86 -6.13
CA ARG A 57 7.16 -20.41 -7.50
C ARG A 57 7.24 -19.29 -8.55
N LEU A 58 6.61 -18.15 -8.28
CA LEU A 58 6.61 -16.97 -9.16
C LEU A 58 7.85 -16.07 -9.00
N ALA A 59 8.97 -16.61 -8.49
CA ALA A 59 10.18 -15.84 -8.30
C ALA A 59 10.66 -15.18 -9.60
N GLY A 60 11.02 -13.88 -9.51
CA GLY A 60 11.40 -13.07 -10.66
C GLY A 60 10.23 -12.53 -11.48
N ARG A 61 9.01 -13.02 -11.25
CA ARG A 61 7.76 -12.52 -11.87
C ARG A 61 6.84 -11.83 -10.88
N PHE A 62 7.08 -11.98 -9.58
CA PHE A 62 6.23 -11.47 -8.51
C PHE A 62 7.03 -10.64 -7.52
N TYR A 63 6.48 -9.47 -7.15
CA TYR A 63 6.99 -8.63 -6.09
C TYR A 63 5.85 -7.97 -5.30
N VAL A 64 6.11 -7.73 -4.02
CA VAL A 64 5.23 -6.93 -3.18
C VAL A 64 5.66 -5.46 -3.20
N LEU A 65 4.70 -4.56 -3.00
CA LEU A 65 4.89 -3.12 -2.91
C LEU A 65 3.92 -2.55 -1.87
N THR A 66 4.37 -2.49 -0.62
CA THR A 66 3.53 -2.20 0.53
C THR A 66 4.03 -1.03 1.38
N ASN A 67 3.11 -0.39 2.12
CA ASN A 67 3.46 0.63 3.12
C ASN A 67 3.88 0.00 4.47
N GLY A 68 3.47 -1.24 4.74
CA GLY A 68 3.98 -2.01 5.88
C GLY A 68 5.47 -2.32 5.74
N GLU A 69 6.11 -2.83 6.80
CA GLU A 69 7.51 -3.25 6.75
C GLU A 69 7.64 -4.76 6.52
N HIS A 70 8.74 -5.19 5.89
CA HIS A 70 9.14 -6.59 5.85
C HIS A 70 9.58 -7.08 7.23
N ILE A 71 10.35 -6.26 7.95
CA ILE A 71 10.95 -6.61 9.25
C ILE A 71 10.27 -5.92 10.42
N GLY A 72 10.73 -6.25 11.63
CA GLY A 72 10.18 -5.73 12.89
C GLY A 72 9.08 -6.63 13.44
N ARG A 73 8.61 -6.31 14.64
CA ARG A 73 7.64 -7.14 15.38
C ARG A 73 6.33 -7.37 14.63
N ARG A 74 5.94 -6.38 13.82
CA ARG A 74 4.73 -6.37 12.99
C ARG A 74 5.06 -6.48 11.50
N GLY A 75 6.29 -6.84 11.16
CA GLY A 75 6.72 -6.99 9.77
C GLY A 75 6.17 -8.27 9.14
N VAL A 76 6.05 -8.24 7.81
CA VAL A 76 5.52 -9.35 6.99
C VAL A 76 6.30 -10.64 7.22
N ASN A 77 7.61 -10.57 7.46
CA ASN A 77 8.45 -11.75 7.71
C ASN A 77 7.96 -12.57 8.90
N SER A 78 7.55 -11.91 9.98
CA SER A 78 7.03 -12.62 11.15
C SER A 78 5.71 -13.35 10.86
N ILE A 79 4.92 -12.85 9.91
CA ILE A 79 3.67 -13.48 9.47
C ILE A 79 4.01 -14.72 8.63
N VAL A 80 4.95 -14.59 7.69
CA VAL A 80 5.45 -15.72 6.89
C VAL A 80 6.02 -16.82 7.78
N GLU A 81 6.86 -16.47 8.75
CA GLU A 81 7.47 -17.42 9.68
C GLU A 81 6.43 -18.19 10.50
N LYS A 82 5.38 -17.51 10.98
CA LYS A 82 4.26 -18.15 11.68
C LYS A 82 3.50 -19.13 10.77
N SER A 83 3.23 -18.74 9.53
CA SER A 83 2.50 -19.58 8.57
C SER A 83 3.30 -20.80 8.09
N VAL A 84 4.62 -20.65 7.95
CA VAL A 84 5.53 -21.76 7.61
C VAL A 84 5.77 -22.68 8.81
N GLY A 85 5.84 -22.10 10.01
CA GLY A 85 6.12 -22.79 11.27
C GLY A 85 7.62 -22.90 11.62
N ASP A 86 8.50 -22.47 10.72
CA ASP A 86 9.96 -22.50 10.91
C ASP A 86 10.64 -21.38 10.08
N ALA A 87 11.30 -20.45 10.77
CA ALA A 87 12.01 -19.33 10.16
C ALA A 87 13.28 -19.75 9.39
N ALA A 88 13.98 -20.80 9.85
CA ALA A 88 15.14 -21.31 9.14
C ALA A 88 14.71 -21.93 7.81
N GLN A 89 13.66 -22.75 7.83
CA GLN A 89 13.05 -23.30 6.63
C GLN A 89 12.56 -22.21 5.67
N ALA A 90 11.86 -21.18 6.18
CA ALA A 90 11.38 -20.07 5.35
C ALA A 90 12.53 -19.38 4.62
N ARG A 91 13.65 -19.16 5.33
CA ARG A 91 14.86 -18.56 4.76
C ARG A 91 15.53 -19.45 3.75
N GLU A 92 15.86 -20.69 4.11
CA GLU A 92 16.62 -21.61 3.25
C GLU A 92 15.89 -21.92 1.94
N ARG A 93 14.56 -22.04 2.00
CA ARG A 93 13.71 -22.32 0.82
C ARG A 93 13.33 -21.07 0.04
N GLY A 94 13.73 -19.88 0.49
CA GLY A 94 13.39 -18.62 -0.16
C GLY A 94 11.88 -18.35 -0.21
N LEU A 95 11.20 -18.47 0.94
CA LEU A 95 9.74 -18.33 1.09
C LEU A 95 9.31 -16.93 1.54
N TYR A 96 10.24 -16.00 1.78
CA TYR A 96 9.85 -14.62 2.08
C TYR A 96 9.33 -13.93 0.82
N LEU A 97 8.35 -13.04 0.99
CA LEU A 97 7.79 -12.28 -0.13
C LEU A 97 8.80 -11.21 -0.58
N PRO A 98 9.35 -11.28 -1.81
CA PRO A 98 10.33 -10.32 -2.29
C PRO A 98 9.65 -9.02 -2.72
N GLY A 99 10.38 -7.91 -2.66
CA GLY A 99 9.92 -6.62 -3.18
C GLY A 99 10.17 -5.48 -2.21
N LEU A 100 9.33 -4.45 -2.30
CA LEU A 100 9.50 -3.22 -1.57
C LEU A 100 8.43 -3.04 -0.48
N ALA A 101 8.90 -2.60 0.67
CA ALA A 101 8.12 -2.27 1.85
C ALA A 101 8.39 -0.82 2.27
N ALA A 102 7.71 -0.36 3.31
CA ALA A 102 7.80 0.99 3.86
C ALA A 102 7.56 2.08 2.79
N GLY A 103 6.64 1.83 1.86
CA GLY A 103 6.32 2.76 0.79
C GLY A 103 7.37 2.82 -0.33
N GLY A 104 8.26 1.83 -0.45
CA GLY A 104 9.21 1.77 -1.56
C GLY A 104 10.69 1.90 -1.17
N VAL A 105 11.02 1.96 0.11
CA VAL A 105 12.39 2.24 0.58
C VAL A 105 13.06 1.09 1.32
N GLN A 106 12.30 0.05 1.68
CA GLN A 106 12.84 -1.17 2.27
C GLN A 106 12.76 -2.29 1.25
N PHE A 107 13.88 -2.62 0.63
CA PHE A 107 13.95 -3.74 -0.31
C PHE A 107 14.27 -5.03 0.43
N GLN A 108 13.60 -6.11 0.03
CA GLN A 108 13.88 -7.45 0.50
C GLN A 108 13.87 -8.43 -0.66
N ASP A 109 14.79 -9.39 -0.63
CA ASP A 109 14.73 -10.56 -1.49
C ASP A 109 14.01 -11.76 -0.85
N ARG A 110 13.81 -12.83 -1.61
CA ARG A 110 13.09 -14.02 -1.13
C ARG A 110 13.77 -14.75 0.04
N PHE A 111 15.01 -14.40 0.38
CA PHE A 111 15.82 -15.01 1.45
C PHE A 111 15.91 -14.11 2.70
N ALA A 112 15.04 -13.11 2.83
CA ALA A 112 15.04 -12.11 3.90
C ALA A 112 16.33 -11.29 4.02
N ARG A 113 17.05 -11.09 2.90
CA ARG A 113 18.13 -10.09 2.85
C ARG A 113 17.50 -8.73 2.59
N VAL A 114 17.60 -7.85 3.59
CA VAL A 114 16.97 -6.52 3.57
C VAL A 114 18.01 -5.44 3.35
N SER A 115 17.69 -4.49 2.47
CA SER A 115 18.45 -3.26 2.25
C SER A 115 17.54 -2.05 2.27
N HIS A 116 18.15 -0.87 2.32
CA HIS A 116 17.45 0.42 2.41
C HIS A 116 18.01 1.40 1.36
N PRO A 117 17.76 1.16 0.05
CA PRO A 117 18.39 1.92 -1.03
C PRO A 117 18.12 3.43 -0.91
N GLY A 118 19.17 4.24 -0.97
CA GLY A 118 19.07 5.70 -0.89
C GLY A 118 18.81 6.28 0.50
N ILE A 119 18.83 5.46 1.57
CA ILE A 119 18.63 5.94 2.94
C ILE A 119 19.97 6.08 3.65
N SER A 120 20.21 7.23 4.27
CA SER A 120 21.42 7.50 5.04
C SER A 120 21.34 6.94 6.47
N GLU A 121 22.51 6.70 7.08
CA GLU A 121 22.59 6.30 8.49
C GLU A 121 22.05 7.37 9.45
N ALA A 122 22.15 8.65 9.10
CA ALA A 122 21.61 9.74 9.91
C ALA A 122 20.07 9.66 9.99
N GLU A 123 19.42 9.40 8.85
CA GLU A 123 17.98 9.23 8.79
C GLU A 123 17.51 8.00 9.57
N LEU A 124 18.18 6.85 9.39
CA LEU A 124 17.86 5.63 10.14
C LEU A 124 18.02 5.85 11.65
N ARG A 125 19.07 6.55 12.09
CA ARG A 125 19.27 6.88 13.52
C ARG A 125 18.20 7.82 14.06
N PHE A 126 17.68 8.74 13.25
CA PHE A 126 16.58 9.60 13.66
C PHE A 126 15.28 8.78 13.83
N LEU A 127 14.93 7.94 12.84
CA LEU A 127 13.73 7.11 12.87
C LEU A 127 13.72 6.13 14.05
N GLN A 128 14.87 5.54 14.40
CA GLN A 128 15.01 4.66 15.56
C GLN A 128 14.62 5.32 16.89
N GLN A 129 14.66 6.66 16.98
CA GLN A 129 14.30 7.40 18.20
C GLN A 129 12.81 7.75 18.24
N VAL A 130 12.11 7.72 17.09
CA VAL A 130 10.71 8.16 17.00
C VAL A 130 9.78 7.33 17.89
N PRO A 131 9.84 5.98 17.95
CA PRO A 131 8.95 5.21 18.83
C PRO A 131 9.05 5.62 20.29
N ALA A 132 10.26 5.78 20.84
CA ALA A 132 10.46 6.20 22.23
C ALA A 132 9.93 7.63 22.49
N ARG A 133 10.10 8.54 21.53
CA ARG A 133 9.54 9.89 21.60
C ARG A 133 8.01 9.86 21.57
N SER A 134 7.43 9.02 20.72
CA SER A 134 5.98 8.81 20.60
C SER A 134 5.38 8.23 21.89
N GLU A 135 6.04 7.26 22.52
CA GLU A 135 5.63 6.72 23.82
C GLU A 135 5.64 7.81 24.91
N SER A 136 6.74 8.56 25.01
CA SER A 136 6.86 9.65 25.99
C SER A 136 5.80 10.73 25.78
N PHE A 137 5.54 11.09 24.52
CA PHE A 137 4.52 12.06 24.15
C PHE A 137 3.13 11.57 24.55
N LEU A 138 2.72 10.38 24.11
CA LEU A 138 1.38 9.85 24.39
C LEU A 138 1.14 9.65 25.90
N ARG A 139 2.14 9.17 26.64
CA ARG A 139 2.03 9.02 28.10
C ARG A 139 1.76 10.36 28.78
N SER A 140 2.52 11.39 28.40
CA SER A 140 2.36 12.74 28.96
C SER A 140 1.03 13.39 28.55
N LEU A 141 0.63 13.20 27.30
CA LEU A 141 -0.62 13.71 26.74
C LEU A 141 -1.82 13.11 27.47
N LEU A 142 -1.91 11.78 27.51
CA LEU A 142 -3.06 11.06 28.07
C LEU A 142 -3.21 11.22 29.59
N ALA A 143 -2.12 11.50 30.31
CA ALA A 143 -2.17 11.81 31.74
C ALA A 143 -2.70 13.22 32.03
N SER A 144 -2.65 14.13 31.06
CA SER A 144 -3.01 15.54 31.23
C SER A 144 -4.48 15.80 30.87
N SER A 145 -5.05 16.88 31.41
CA SER A 145 -6.36 17.39 30.94
C SER A 145 -6.28 17.74 29.44
N PRO A 146 -7.29 17.40 28.61
CA PRO A 146 -8.63 16.92 28.98
C PRO A 146 -8.78 15.39 29.09
N TYR A 147 -7.71 14.61 28.90
CA TYR A 147 -7.77 13.14 28.87
C TYR A 147 -7.78 12.53 30.28
N GLY A 148 -6.80 12.91 31.12
CA GLY A 148 -6.75 12.57 32.54
C GLY A 148 -6.85 11.06 32.87
N LEU A 149 -6.24 10.21 32.05
CA LEU A 149 -6.28 8.75 32.23
C LEU A 149 -5.29 8.28 33.32
N ASP A 150 -5.54 7.11 33.91
CA ASP A 150 -4.63 6.50 34.88
C ASP A 150 -3.44 5.78 34.21
N ASP A 151 -2.34 5.62 34.96
CA ASP A 151 -1.07 5.07 34.45
C ASP A 151 -1.19 3.66 33.86
N ARG A 152 -2.08 2.82 34.42
CA ARG A 152 -2.25 1.45 33.94
C ARG A 152 -2.91 1.48 32.56
N LEU A 153 -4.03 2.20 32.44
CA LEU A 153 -4.74 2.34 31.17
C LEU A 153 -3.86 3.01 30.11
N ILE A 154 -3.12 4.06 30.47
CA ILE A 154 -2.15 4.71 29.58
C ILE A 154 -1.14 3.69 29.05
N SER A 155 -0.59 2.84 29.92
CA SER A 155 0.41 1.86 29.51
C SER A 155 -0.15 0.83 28.52
N GLU A 156 -1.38 0.36 28.75
CA GLU A 156 -2.08 -0.56 27.85
C GLU A 156 -2.35 0.10 26.47
N LEU A 157 -2.88 1.32 26.46
CA LEU A 157 -3.18 2.05 25.22
C LEU A 157 -1.93 2.41 24.43
N VAL A 158 -0.86 2.90 25.08
CA VAL A 158 0.40 3.28 24.44
C VAL A 158 1.10 2.08 23.82
N ALA A 159 1.15 0.95 24.52
CA ALA A 159 1.77 -0.28 24.01
C ALA A 159 1.07 -0.80 22.73
N SER A 160 -0.23 -0.55 22.61
CA SER A 160 -1.00 -0.88 21.41
C SER A 160 -0.84 0.18 20.31
N ALA A 161 -0.75 1.46 20.67
CA ALA A 161 -0.77 2.56 19.70
C ALA A 161 0.59 2.83 19.04
N VAL A 162 1.70 2.63 19.74
CA VAL A 162 3.03 2.88 19.19
C VAL A 162 3.54 1.64 18.45
N LEU A 163 3.78 1.79 17.15
CA LEU A 163 4.38 0.77 16.30
C LEU A 163 5.85 1.10 16.05
N ASP A 164 6.72 0.15 16.38
CA ASP A 164 8.19 0.22 16.38
C ASP A 164 8.82 -0.08 15.01
N ASN A 165 8.07 0.20 13.95
CA ASN A 165 8.51 0.19 12.56
C ASN A 165 9.84 0.98 12.41
N ARG A 166 10.86 0.37 11.79
CA ARG A 166 12.24 0.91 11.76
C ARG A 166 12.39 2.08 10.79
N VAL A 167 11.63 2.05 9.69
CA VAL A 167 11.71 3.03 8.59
C VAL A 167 10.38 3.74 8.32
N SER A 168 9.30 3.28 8.95
CA SER A 168 8.01 3.97 8.99
C SER A 168 7.36 3.96 10.41
N PRO A 169 8.05 4.48 11.46
CA PRO A 169 7.46 4.61 12.80
C PRO A 169 6.03 5.15 12.77
N THR A 170 5.11 4.45 13.41
CA THR A 170 3.67 4.70 13.27
C THR A 170 2.99 4.84 14.62
N LEU A 171 2.09 5.82 14.73
CA LEU A 171 1.07 5.87 15.76
C LEU A 171 -0.26 5.38 15.17
N ASN A 172 -0.67 4.16 15.53
CA ASN A 172 -1.99 3.59 15.19
C ASN A 172 -2.96 3.82 16.35
N ILE A 173 -3.85 4.78 16.21
CA ILE A 173 -4.74 5.23 17.28
C ILE A 173 -6.11 4.56 17.27
N ASN A 174 -6.28 3.43 16.57
CA ASN A 174 -7.56 2.71 16.58
C ASN A 174 -8.00 2.33 17.99
N VAL A 175 -7.05 1.93 18.85
CA VAL A 175 -7.33 1.62 20.26
C VAL A 175 -7.81 2.85 21.04
N LEU A 176 -7.27 4.04 20.73
CA LEU A 176 -7.66 5.30 21.36
C LEU A 176 -9.04 5.75 20.85
N TYR A 177 -9.34 5.54 19.56
CA TYR A 177 -10.69 5.77 19.03
C TYR A 177 -11.73 4.93 19.77
N GLN A 178 -11.46 3.64 19.98
CA GLN A 178 -12.37 2.76 20.72
C GLN A 178 -12.60 3.25 22.15
N HIS A 179 -11.54 3.74 22.80
CA HIS A 179 -11.63 4.29 24.15
C HIS A 179 -12.44 5.59 24.21
N PHE A 180 -12.25 6.50 23.25
CA PHE A 180 -12.90 7.82 23.22
C PHE A 180 -14.13 7.90 22.30
N ASN A 181 -14.70 6.78 21.85
CA ASN A 181 -15.79 6.79 20.85
C ASN A 181 -17.04 7.55 21.32
N ALA A 182 -17.32 7.55 22.63
CA ALA A 182 -18.43 8.26 23.25
C ALA A 182 -18.14 9.75 23.46
N GLN A 183 -16.93 10.22 23.15
CA GLN A 183 -16.45 11.59 23.35
C GLN A 183 -15.79 12.11 22.05
N PRO A 184 -16.59 12.33 20.98
CA PRO A 184 -16.04 12.64 19.65
C PRO A 184 -15.21 13.93 19.60
N ASP A 185 -15.51 14.93 20.43
CA ASP A 185 -14.70 16.15 20.54
C ASP A 185 -13.32 15.88 21.15
N ILE A 186 -13.26 15.07 22.22
CA ILE A 186 -11.98 14.65 22.84
C ILE A 186 -11.15 13.85 21.85
N TYR A 187 -11.78 12.94 21.11
CA TYR A 187 -11.08 12.17 20.09
C TYR A 187 -10.57 13.03 18.92
N ARG A 188 -11.34 14.02 18.46
CA ARG A 188 -10.86 14.98 17.45
C ARG A 188 -9.68 15.82 17.96
N GLN A 189 -9.72 16.25 19.21
CA GLN A 189 -8.61 16.96 19.84
C GLN A 189 -7.35 16.07 19.87
N LEU A 190 -7.50 14.78 20.23
CA LEU A 190 -6.40 13.81 20.21
C LEU A 190 -5.74 13.72 18.83
N GLN A 191 -6.54 13.64 17.76
CA GLN A 191 -6.00 13.60 16.40
C GLN A 191 -5.19 14.87 16.06
N GLN A 192 -5.64 16.03 16.53
CA GLN A 192 -4.95 17.31 16.32
C GLN A 192 -3.65 17.38 17.13
N ASP A 193 -3.66 16.94 18.39
CA ASP A 193 -2.47 16.90 19.25
C ASP A 193 -1.39 15.98 18.66
N ILE A 194 -1.78 14.84 18.11
CA ILE A 194 -0.86 13.90 17.44
C ILE A 194 -0.31 14.51 16.14
N ALA A 195 -1.13 15.19 15.34
CA ALA A 195 -0.66 15.90 14.15
C ALA A 195 0.33 17.03 14.49
N ALA A 196 0.12 17.73 15.61
CA ALA A 196 1.06 18.72 16.12
C ALA A 196 2.38 18.07 16.58
N PHE A 197 2.31 16.90 17.23
CA PHE A 197 3.51 16.12 17.56
C PHE A 197 4.29 15.68 16.31
N MET A 198 3.62 15.21 15.26
CA MET A 198 4.28 14.90 13.99
C MET A 198 4.97 16.12 13.38
N THR A 199 4.35 17.30 13.49
CA THR A 199 4.96 18.57 13.08
C THR A 199 6.21 18.91 13.92
N SER A 200 6.19 18.63 15.22
CA SER A 200 7.37 18.78 16.08
C SER A 200 8.50 17.84 15.69
N LEU A 201 8.20 16.59 15.31
CA LEU A 201 9.23 15.66 14.80
C LEU A 201 9.91 16.20 13.53
N HIS A 202 9.16 16.81 12.62
CA HIS A 202 9.73 17.51 11.46
C HIS A 202 10.68 18.64 11.85
N GLY A 203 10.29 19.46 12.84
CA GLY A 203 11.16 20.51 13.38
C GLY A 203 12.46 19.96 13.97
N GLN A 204 12.38 18.90 14.77
CA GLN A 204 13.54 18.23 15.35
C GLN A 204 14.45 17.58 14.29
N ALA A 205 13.87 17.03 13.22
CA ALA A 205 14.63 16.53 12.09
C ALA A 205 15.37 17.67 11.37
N ALA A 206 14.70 18.80 11.15
CA ALA A 206 15.31 19.98 10.53
C ALA A 206 16.50 20.53 11.33
N GLU A 207 16.40 20.57 12.66
CA GLU A 207 17.50 20.96 13.56
C GLU A 207 18.74 20.04 13.42
N GLN A 208 18.54 18.79 13.00
CA GLN A 208 19.61 17.81 12.74
C GLN A 208 20.07 17.79 11.28
N GLY A 209 19.60 18.74 10.45
CA GLY A 209 19.93 18.80 9.01
C GLY A 209 19.13 17.82 8.15
N LEU A 210 18.05 17.23 8.67
CA LEU A 210 17.19 16.23 8.01
C LEU A 210 15.82 16.80 7.61
N GLY A 211 15.71 18.11 7.42
CA GLY A 211 14.42 18.80 7.26
C GLY A 211 13.61 18.41 6.01
N ALA A 212 14.26 17.84 4.99
CA ALA A 212 13.60 17.32 3.79
C ALA A 212 13.55 15.78 3.74
N SER A 213 14.06 15.11 4.79
CA SER A 213 14.22 13.65 4.80
C SER A 213 12.93 12.89 5.06
N PHE A 214 11.93 13.53 5.66
CA PHE A 214 10.71 12.88 6.14
C PHE A 214 9.44 13.60 5.71
N PHE A 215 8.33 12.85 5.69
CA PHE A 215 6.97 13.36 5.58
C PHE A 215 6.04 12.58 6.53
N THR A 216 4.85 13.13 6.79
CA THR A 216 3.81 12.42 7.55
C THR A 216 2.78 11.86 6.58
N HIS A 217 2.57 10.54 6.63
CA HIS A 217 1.47 9.86 5.95
C HIS A 217 0.30 9.65 6.93
N TYR A 218 -0.90 10.03 6.50
CA TYR A 218 -2.15 9.85 7.23
C TYR A 218 -3.00 8.80 6.53
N ALA A 219 -3.45 7.77 7.25
CA ALA A 219 -4.39 6.80 6.71
C ALA A 219 -5.64 6.65 7.62
N PRO A 220 -6.86 6.78 7.03
CA PRO A 220 -7.17 7.46 5.76
C PRO A 220 -6.82 8.96 5.80
N ASN A 221 -6.52 9.57 4.65
CA ASN A 221 -6.37 11.03 4.49
C ASN A 221 -7.54 11.69 3.73
N SER A 222 -7.57 13.02 3.75
CA SER A 222 -8.53 13.86 2.99
C SER A 222 -7.89 14.47 1.74
N GLY A 223 -6.97 13.76 1.09
CA GLY A 223 -6.17 14.27 -0.02
C GLY A 223 -4.98 15.13 0.43
N ARG A 224 -4.49 16.01 -0.44
CA ARG A 224 -3.32 16.87 -0.19
C ARG A 224 -3.68 18.36 -0.13
N ASP A 225 -2.87 19.15 0.55
CA ASP A 225 -2.97 20.61 0.57
C ASP A 225 -2.22 21.27 -0.60
N ALA A 226 -2.24 22.59 -0.67
CA ALA A 226 -1.58 23.34 -1.73
C ALA A 226 -0.04 23.24 -1.70
N ALA A 227 0.53 22.86 -0.55
CA ALA A 227 1.95 22.57 -0.39
C ALA A 227 2.28 21.09 -0.68
N GLY A 228 1.28 20.26 -0.99
CA GLY A 228 1.45 18.84 -1.29
C GLY A 228 1.46 17.93 -0.06
N HIS A 229 1.21 18.46 1.15
CA HIS A 229 1.14 17.66 2.37
C HIS A 229 -0.21 16.97 2.51
N GLU A 230 -0.24 15.77 3.07
CA GLU A 230 -1.49 15.07 3.32
C GLU A 230 -2.35 15.79 4.36
N ARG A 231 -3.67 15.80 4.13
CA ARG A 231 -4.64 16.41 5.03
C ARG A 231 -5.19 15.37 5.99
N LEU A 232 -5.08 15.67 7.28
CA LEU A 232 -5.73 14.91 8.35
C LEU A 232 -7.24 14.81 8.10
N LYS A 233 -7.80 13.60 8.23
CA LYS A 233 -9.25 13.37 8.22
C LYS A 233 -9.74 13.25 9.66
N LEU A 234 -10.39 14.28 10.18
CA LEU A 234 -10.94 14.22 11.53
C LEU A 234 -12.06 13.20 11.66
N GLY A 235 -12.19 12.60 12.84
CA GLY A 235 -13.28 11.69 13.19
C GLY A 235 -14.63 12.40 13.25
N ALA A 236 -15.68 11.65 12.93
CA ALA A 236 -17.08 12.05 13.03
C ALA A 236 -17.89 10.94 13.72
N ASP A 237 -19.16 11.20 14.00
CA ASP A 237 -20.03 10.31 14.80
C ASP A 237 -20.11 8.87 14.24
N ASN A 238 -19.87 8.69 12.94
CA ASN A 238 -19.95 7.41 12.23
C ASN A 238 -18.61 6.88 11.71
N HIS A 239 -17.49 7.58 11.92
CA HIS A 239 -16.17 7.12 11.46
C HIS A 239 -15.00 7.66 12.28
N ALA A 240 -13.95 6.85 12.43
CA ALA A 240 -12.74 7.22 13.17
C ALA A 240 -11.87 8.30 12.50
N GLY A 241 -12.08 8.59 11.21
CA GLY A 241 -11.16 9.46 10.46
C GLY A 241 -9.77 8.81 10.34
N THR A 242 -8.70 9.61 10.32
CA THR A 242 -7.31 9.16 10.32
C THR A 242 -7.00 8.43 11.63
N THR A 243 -6.55 7.19 11.52
CA THR A 243 -6.12 6.39 12.67
C THR A 243 -4.66 5.99 12.59
N ASP A 244 -4.04 6.05 11.42
CA ASP A 244 -2.60 5.83 11.25
C ASP A 244 -1.88 7.13 10.96
N PHE A 245 -0.88 7.42 11.78
CA PHE A 245 0.02 8.55 11.62
C PHE A 245 1.42 7.98 11.46
N GLN A 246 1.92 7.93 10.24
CA GLN A 246 3.21 7.32 9.93
C GLN A 246 4.23 8.43 9.63
N PHE A 247 5.38 8.38 10.30
CA PHE A 247 6.49 9.28 10.04
C PHE A 247 7.46 8.57 9.10
N MET A 248 7.39 8.91 7.81
CA MET A 248 8.03 8.15 6.73
C MET A 248 9.13 8.95 6.05
N LEU A 249 10.04 8.26 5.38
CA LEU A 249 11.10 8.88 4.57
C LEU A 249 10.54 9.50 3.30
N SER A 250 10.88 10.75 3.01
CA SER A 250 10.50 11.42 1.76
C SER A 250 10.93 10.61 0.54
N GLY A 251 10.02 10.48 -0.43
CA GLY A 251 10.22 9.61 -1.60
C GLY A 251 9.75 8.17 -1.39
N ALA A 252 9.32 7.78 -0.18
CA ALA A 252 8.57 6.53 0.04
C ALA A 252 7.18 6.63 -0.60
N VAL A 253 7.16 6.52 -1.92
CA VAL A 253 6.01 6.59 -2.79
C VAL A 253 6.00 5.32 -3.63
N LYS A 254 4.91 4.55 -3.57
CA LYS A 254 4.79 3.24 -4.24
C LYS A 254 5.07 3.34 -5.75
N GLU A 255 4.68 4.44 -6.38
CA GLU A 255 4.91 4.76 -7.80
C GLU A 255 6.37 4.58 -8.20
N VAL A 256 7.29 5.12 -7.41
CA VAL A 256 8.73 4.96 -7.69
C VAL A 256 9.15 3.51 -7.48
N GLY A 257 8.60 2.86 -6.45
CA GLY A 257 8.83 1.46 -6.18
C GLY A 257 8.51 0.57 -7.38
N LEU A 258 7.48 0.88 -8.18
CA LEU A 258 7.19 0.16 -9.42
C LEU A 258 8.36 0.20 -10.40
N LEU A 259 8.98 1.36 -10.62
CA LEU A 259 10.14 1.47 -11.52
C LEU A 259 11.38 0.79 -10.96
N VAL A 260 11.58 0.80 -9.65
CA VAL A 260 12.64 0.02 -8.99
C VAL A 260 12.42 -1.47 -9.26
N LEU A 261 11.22 -2.00 -9.00
CA LEU A 261 10.90 -3.41 -9.24
C LEU A 261 11.02 -3.79 -10.73
N LEU A 262 10.61 -2.91 -11.64
CA LEU A 262 10.81 -3.09 -13.07
C LEU A 262 12.30 -3.12 -13.45
N ASN A 263 13.12 -2.25 -12.85
CA ASN A 263 14.58 -2.25 -13.04
C ASN A 263 15.21 -3.58 -12.57
N HIS A 264 14.77 -4.12 -11.44
CA HIS A 264 15.17 -5.45 -10.96
C HIS A 264 14.66 -6.58 -11.87
N TYR A 265 13.44 -6.49 -12.39
CA TYR A 265 12.93 -7.43 -13.38
C TYR A 265 13.83 -7.45 -14.62
N TYR A 266 14.16 -6.28 -15.18
CA TYR A 266 15.06 -6.18 -16.33
C TYR A 266 16.44 -6.77 -16.05
N PHE A 267 17.01 -6.53 -14.87
CA PHE A 267 18.28 -7.16 -14.49
C PHE A 267 18.19 -8.68 -14.46
N ALA A 268 17.10 -9.25 -13.92
CA ALA A 268 16.91 -10.70 -13.94
C ALA A 268 16.81 -11.26 -15.36
N GLN A 269 16.29 -10.49 -16.33
CA GLN A 269 16.17 -10.92 -17.73
C GLN A 269 17.42 -10.66 -18.58
N THR A 270 18.20 -9.62 -18.26
CA THR A 270 19.24 -9.07 -19.16
C THR A 270 20.62 -8.91 -18.52
N ALA A 271 20.74 -9.15 -17.21
CA ALA A 271 21.92 -8.83 -16.39
C ALA A 271 22.34 -7.34 -16.42
N SER A 272 21.43 -6.44 -16.79
CA SER A 272 21.64 -4.99 -16.81
C SER A 272 20.47 -4.28 -16.13
N TYR A 273 20.77 -3.21 -15.40
CA TYR A 273 19.79 -2.31 -14.79
C TYR A 273 19.60 -1.08 -15.68
N PRO A 274 18.49 -0.94 -16.43
CA PRO A 274 18.28 0.22 -17.31
C PRO A 274 18.33 1.58 -16.60
N LEU A 275 17.97 1.62 -15.32
CA LEU A 275 18.01 2.82 -14.49
C LEU A 275 19.30 2.92 -13.64
N GLY A 276 20.19 1.93 -13.74
CA GLY A 276 21.35 1.76 -12.86
C GLY A 276 21.04 0.90 -11.63
N GLU A 277 22.05 0.20 -11.10
CA GLU A 277 21.91 -0.72 -9.96
C GLU A 277 21.44 0.00 -8.69
N ASP A 278 21.88 1.25 -8.50
CA ASP A 278 21.57 2.05 -7.32
C ASP A 278 20.26 2.86 -7.43
N PHE A 279 19.45 2.67 -8.49
CA PHE A 279 18.22 3.44 -8.68
C PHE A 279 17.24 3.25 -7.51
N ASN A 280 16.77 4.35 -6.94
CA ASN A 280 15.92 4.34 -5.75
C ASN A 280 15.02 5.58 -5.65
N ALA A 281 14.16 5.57 -4.62
CA ALA A 281 13.23 6.64 -4.24
C ALA A 281 13.82 8.07 -4.24
N ARG A 282 15.08 8.25 -3.86
CA ARG A 282 15.71 9.58 -3.75
C ARG A 282 16.14 10.17 -5.08
N GLN A 283 16.38 9.32 -6.07
CA GLN A 283 16.88 9.72 -7.39
C GLN A 283 15.74 9.84 -8.41
N ALA A 284 14.59 9.24 -8.11
CA ALA A 284 13.46 9.21 -9.01
C ALA A 284 12.79 10.58 -9.15
N PRO A 285 12.22 10.88 -10.33
CA PRO A 285 11.37 12.04 -10.51
C PRO A 285 10.16 12.06 -9.57
N GLY A 286 9.68 13.26 -9.26
CA GLY A 286 8.62 13.46 -8.26
C GLY A 286 7.19 13.37 -8.80
N THR A 287 7.02 13.35 -10.13
CA THR A 287 5.69 13.32 -10.77
C THR A 287 5.48 12.07 -11.61
N GLN A 288 4.23 11.64 -11.74
CA GLN A 288 3.85 10.49 -12.55
C GLN A 288 4.25 10.66 -14.03
N ALA A 289 4.13 11.88 -14.57
CA ALA A 289 4.51 12.17 -15.95
C ALA A 289 6.01 12.00 -16.17
N GLU A 290 6.84 12.49 -15.25
CA GLU A 290 8.30 12.33 -15.34
C GLU A 290 8.73 10.87 -15.12
N LEU A 291 8.04 10.11 -14.26
CA LEU A 291 8.28 8.68 -14.10
C LEU A 291 7.99 7.91 -15.40
N LEU A 292 6.90 8.25 -16.09
CA LEU A 292 6.57 7.66 -17.39
C LEU A 292 7.61 8.02 -18.46
N THR A 293 8.04 9.28 -18.53
CA THR A 293 9.11 9.72 -19.44
C THR A 293 10.41 8.97 -19.16
N LEU A 294 10.80 8.85 -17.89
CA LEU A 294 11.99 8.09 -17.50
C LEU A 294 11.89 6.64 -17.97
N ALA A 295 10.72 6.01 -17.85
CA ALA A 295 10.53 4.65 -18.30
C ALA A 295 10.69 4.53 -19.82
N LEU A 296 10.03 5.41 -20.59
CA LEU A 296 10.12 5.46 -22.05
C LEU A 296 11.55 5.67 -22.56
N ASP A 297 12.33 6.47 -21.85
CA ASP A 297 13.71 6.78 -22.24
C ASP A 297 14.70 5.63 -21.95
N LYS A 298 14.37 4.73 -21.02
CA LYS A 298 15.33 3.78 -20.44
C LYS A 298 15.01 2.31 -20.69
N PHE A 299 13.74 1.93 -20.72
CA PHE A 299 13.36 0.53 -20.91
C PHE A 299 13.16 0.21 -22.39
N ASP A 300 13.72 -0.91 -22.84
CA ASP A 300 13.47 -1.44 -24.18
C ASP A 300 12.03 -1.96 -24.29
N PRO A 301 11.19 -1.39 -25.19
CA PRO A 301 9.82 -1.84 -25.40
C PRO A 301 9.68 -3.33 -25.72
N GLN A 302 10.66 -3.94 -26.38
CA GLN A 302 10.60 -5.37 -26.76
C GLN A 302 10.75 -6.31 -25.56
N LEU A 303 11.34 -5.81 -24.48
CA LEU A 303 11.58 -6.56 -23.25
C LEU A 303 10.59 -6.22 -22.15
N MET A 304 9.68 -5.27 -22.41
CA MET A 304 8.71 -4.80 -21.44
C MET A 304 7.78 -5.96 -21.04
N PRO A 305 7.65 -6.29 -19.74
CA PRO A 305 6.69 -7.27 -19.32
C PRO A 305 5.27 -6.71 -19.42
N ARG A 306 4.31 -7.60 -19.57
CA ARG A 306 2.94 -7.29 -19.16
C ARG A 306 2.94 -7.12 -17.65
N ILE A 307 2.59 -5.93 -17.18
CA ILE A 307 2.56 -5.60 -15.76
C ILE A 307 1.13 -5.77 -15.23
N VAL A 308 0.99 -6.49 -14.12
CA VAL A 308 -0.25 -6.60 -13.36
C VAL A 308 -0.06 -5.88 -12.04
N GLY A 309 -0.71 -4.73 -11.88
CA GLY A 309 -0.78 -3.99 -10.62
C GLY A 309 -2.00 -4.42 -9.83
N VAL A 310 -1.81 -4.84 -8.57
CA VAL A 310 -2.92 -5.28 -7.71
C VAL A 310 -2.98 -4.44 -6.43
N GLY A 311 -4.13 -3.85 -6.15
CA GLY A 311 -4.36 -3.07 -4.94
C GLY A 311 -5.79 -3.16 -4.44
N ASP A 312 -6.01 -2.65 -3.25
CA ASP A 312 -7.32 -2.62 -2.59
C ASP A 312 -7.68 -1.18 -2.11
N THR A 313 -6.68 -0.29 -2.06
CA THR A 313 -6.80 1.04 -1.46
C THR A 313 -6.84 2.13 -2.54
N VAL A 314 -8.02 2.36 -3.10
CA VAL A 314 -8.33 3.54 -3.91
C VAL A 314 -9.61 4.19 -3.41
N SER A 315 -9.67 5.53 -3.44
CA SER A 315 -10.86 6.26 -3.00
C SER A 315 -11.19 7.42 -3.92
N SER A 316 -12.48 7.74 -4.03
CA SER A 316 -12.98 8.96 -4.62
C SER A 316 -14.15 9.52 -3.82
N ILE A 317 -14.03 10.76 -3.35
CA ILE A 317 -14.99 11.41 -2.46
C ILE A 317 -15.46 12.72 -3.09
N ALA A 318 -16.77 12.89 -3.25
CA ALA A 318 -17.35 14.14 -3.69
C ALA A 318 -17.04 15.27 -2.70
N GLN A 319 -16.56 16.41 -3.20
CA GLN A 319 -16.29 17.58 -2.37
C GLN A 319 -17.61 18.32 -2.06
N PRO A 320 -17.94 18.57 -0.78
CA PRO A 320 -19.15 19.30 -0.43
C PRO A 320 -19.22 20.67 -1.10
N GLY A 321 -20.33 20.94 -1.82
CA GLY A 321 -20.57 22.23 -2.48
C GLY A 321 -19.80 22.47 -3.77
N LEU A 322 -19.02 21.50 -4.26
CA LEU A 322 -18.30 21.56 -5.53
C LEU A 322 -18.68 20.39 -6.43
N GLN A 323 -18.73 20.60 -7.75
CA GLN A 323 -18.79 19.49 -8.73
C GLN A 323 -17.39 18.91 -8.96
N ALA A 324 -16.71 18.54 -7.88
CA ALA A 324 -15.34 18.02 -7.91
C ALA A 324 -15.21 16.82 -6.97
N PHE A 325 -14.29 15.92 -7.31
CA PHE A 325 -13.95 14.74 -6.51
C PHE A 325 -12.52 14.86 -5.98
N SER A 326 -12.35 14.55 -4.70
CA SER A 326 -11.04 14.30 -4.10
C SER A 326 -10.70 12.82 -4.24
N ARG A 327 -9.61 12.52 -4.94
CA ARG A 327 -9.14 11.16 -5.20
C ARG A 327 -7.91 10.86 -4.36
N GLY A 328 -7.83 9.63 -3.86
CA GLY A 328 -6.75 9.20 -2.99
C GLY A 328 -6.64 7.68 -2.90
N GLY A 329 -6.00 7.21 -1.84
CA GLY A 329 -5.66 5.81 -1.61
C GLY A 329 -4.18 5.54 -1.87
N SER A 330 -3.57 4.69 -1.03
CA SER A 330 -2.14 4.39 -1.08
C SER A 330 -1.72 3.67 -2.38
N ASP A 331 -2.66 2.99 -3.03
CA ASP A 331 -2.36 2.19 -4.22
C ASP A 331 -2.59 2.95 -5.52
N ARG A 332 -3.38 4.03 -5.45
CA ARG A 332 -3.86 4.76 -6.62
C ARG A 332 -2.73 5.17 -7.56
N GLY A 333 -1.68 5.76 -7.01
CA GLY A 333 -0.60 6.29 -7.82
C GLY A 333 0.14 5.20 -8.58
N PHE A 334 0.49 4.09 -7.93
CA PHE A 334 1.23 3.03 -8.61
C PHE A 334 0.34 2.30 -9.62
N LEU A 335 -0.94 2.08 -9.31
CA LEU A 335 -1.89 1.48 -10.25
C LEU A 335 -2.07 2.36 -11.50
N HIS A 336 -2.12 3.68 -11.31
CA HIS A 336 -2.19 4.63 -12.41
C HIS A 336 -0.91 4.63 -13.26
N LEU A 337 0.26 4.43 -12.64
CA LEU A 337 1.52 4.25 -13.39
C LEU A 337 1.54 2.92 -14.17
N VAL A 338 1.01 1.82 -13.62
CA VAL A 338 0.85 0.54 -14.35
C VAL A 338 0.01 0.74 -15.62
N GLN A 339 -1.14 1.42 -15.49
CA GLN A 339 -2.01 1.75 -16.62
C GLN A 339 -1.26 2.59 -17.66
N ALA A 340 -0.60 3.68 -17.22
CA ALA A 340 0.11 4.59 -18.10
C ALA A 340 1.27 3.91 -18.85
N LEU A 341 2.00 2.99 -18.19
CA LEU A 341 3.02 2.17 -18.83
C LEU A 341 2.42 1.24 -19.89
N GLY A 342 1.25 0.65 -19.63
CA GLY A 342 0.56 -0.21 -20.59
C GLY A 342 0.17 0.55 -21.85
N GLU A 343 -0.42 1.72 -21.68
CA GLU A 343 -0.79 2.62 -22.78
C GLU A 343 0.45 3.07 -23.57
N ALA A 344 1.53 3.48 -22.90
CA ALA A 344 2.72 4.03 -23.54
C ALA A 344 3.59 2.98 -24.26
N PHE A 345 3.66 1.76 -23.74
CA PHE A 345 4.40 0.64 -24.34
C PHE A 345 3.51 -0.30 -25.18
N ALA A 346 2.25 0.08 -25.43
CA ALA A 346 1.26 -0.75 -26.13
C ALA A 346 1.19 -2.19 -25.57
N SER A 347 1.30 -2.31 -24.24
CA SER A 347 1.28 -3.57 -23.50
C SER A 347 -0.06 -3.73 -22.80
N ASP A 348 -0.61 -4.95 -22.78
CA ASP A 348 -1.90 -5.25 -22.14
C ASP A 348 -1.78 -5.33 -20.61
N ASN A 349 -1.22 -4.30 -19.98
CA ASN A 349 -1.11 -4.21 -18.52
C ASN A 349 -2.50 -4.26 -17.88
N LYS A 350 -2.57 -4.76 -16.65
CA LYS A 350 -3.82 -4.89 -15.90
C LYS A 350 -3.75 -4.21 -14.55
N VAL A 351 -4.76 -3.41 -14.26
CA VAL A 351 -5.07 -2.87 -12.94
C VAL A 351 -6.15 -3.76 -12.32
N VAL A 352 -5.75 -4.55 -11.33
CA VAL A 352 -6.63 -5.47 -10.60
C VAL A 352 -6.99 -4.84 -9.25
N TYR A 353 -8.28 -4.83 -8.94
CA TYR A 353 -8.80 -4.32 -7.68
C TYR A 353 -9.39 -5.43 -6.83
N ILE A 354 -9.02 -5.47 -5.55
CA ILE A 354 -9.56 -6.43 -4.59
C ILE A 354 -10.57 -5.70 -3.70
N ASP A 355 -11.80 -6.20 -3.64
CA ASP A 355 -12.79 -5.66 -2.71
C ASP A 355 -12.46 -6.12 -1.27
N SER A 356 -11.84 -5.25 -0.49
CA SER A 356 -11.46 -5.51 0.89
C SER A 356 -12.50 -5.02 1.92
N SER A 357 -13.69 -4.63 1.48
CA SER A 357 -14.73 -4.05 2.34
C SER A 357 -15.31 -5.00 3.38
N ALA A 358 -15.19 -6.31 3.17
CA ALA A 358 -15.63 -7.35 4.11
C ALA A 358 -14.71 -7.53 5.34
N GLY A 359 -13.60 -6.80 5.43
CA GLY A 359 -12.65 -6.88 6.55
C GLY A 359 -13.12 -6.23 7.86
N GLU A 360 -12.29 -6.30 8.90
CA GLU A 360 -12.57 -5.68 10.21
C GLU A 360 -12.47 -4.14 10.17
N VAL A 361 -11.72 -3.62 9.19
CA VAL A 361 -11.54 -2.20 8.89
C VAL A 361 -12.53 -1.81 7.80
N ARG A 362 -13.42 -0.85 8.10
CA ARG A 362 -14.45 -0.42 7.13
C ARG A 362 -13.83 0.30 5.95
N ARG A 363 -14.17 -0.16 4.74
CA ARG A 363 -13.87 0.50 3.47
C ARG A 363 -15.12 0.55 2.57
N PRO A 364 -15.18 1.46 1.59
CA PRO A 364 -16.18 1.37 0.53
C PRO A 364 -16.08 0.00 -0.16
N GLY A 365 -17.23 -0.63 -0.41
CA GLY A 365 -17.32 -1.91 -1.12
C GLY A 365 -17.84 -1.76 -2.53
N VAL A 366 -17.64 -2.80 -3.34
CA VAL A 366 -18.13 -2.85 -4.72
C VAL A 366 -19.54 -3.45 -4.74
N ASP A 367 -20.45 -2.81 -5.45
CA ASP A 367 -21.77 -3.40 -5.73
C ASP A 367 -21.64 -4.45 -6.85
N VAL A 368 -21.33 -5.68 -6.44
CA VAL A 368 -21.13 -6.82 -7.35
C VAL A 368 -22.41 -7.11 -8.15
N GLU A 369 -23.58 -7.00 -7.54
CA GLU A 369 -24.87 -7.23 -8.22
C GLU A 369 -25.09 -6.19 -9.33
N PHE A 370 -24.75 -4.93 -9.07
CA PHE A 370 -24.82 -3.88 -10.09
C PHE A 370 -23.86 -4.16 -11.25
N LEU A 371 -22.61 -4.55 -10.97
CA LEU A 371 -21.65 -4.91 -12.02
C LEU A 371 -22.10 -6.15 -12.82
N GLN A 372 -22.71 -7.14 -12.17
CA GLN A 372 -23.30 -8.29 -12.86
C GLN A 372 -24.47 -7.88 -13.77
N ARG A 373 -25.37 -7.01 -13.30
CA ARG A 373 -26.46 -6.48 -14.13
C ARG A 373 -25.93 -5.75 -15.36
N ARG A 374 -24.84 -5.00 -15.21
CA ARG A 374 -24.16 -4.31 -16.32
C ARG A 374 -23.68 -5.25 -17.42
N LEU A 375 -23.35 -6.52 -17.10
CA LEU A 375 -23.01 -7.50 -18.14
C LEU A 375 -24.20 -7.80 -19.07
N ALA A 376 -25.43 -7.72 -18.55
CA ALA A 376 -26.66 -7.85 -19.34
C ALA A 376 -27.11 -6.50 -19.95
N GLU A 377 -26.74 -5.39 -19.32
CA GLU A 377 -27.10 -4.02 -19.71
C GLU A 377 -25.84 -3.14 -19.85
N PRO A 378 -25.09 -3.26 -20.96
CA PRO A 378 -23.76 -2.65 -21.12
C PRO A 378 -23.77 -1.11 -21.13
N ASP A 379 -24.93 -0.49 -21.37
CA ASP A 379 -25.13 0.96 -21.34
C ASP A 379 -25.18 1.53 -19.90
N LEU A 380 -25.31 0.66 -18.88
CA LEU A 380 -25.24 1.11 -17.48
C LEU A 380 -23.83 1.62 -17.17
N ALA A 381 -23.77 2.85 -16.68
CA ALA A 381 -22.54 3.42 -16.17
C ALA A 381 -22.05 2.61 -14.95
N PRO A 382 -20.74 2.25 -14.85
CA PRO A 382 -20.23 1.40 -13.78
C PRO A 382 -20.13 2.10 -12.43
N TRP A 383 -20.08 3.43 -12.42
CA TRP A 383 -19.75 4.26 -11.24
C TRP A 383 -20.65 4.10 -10.02
N PRO A 384 -21.97 3.87 -10.13
CA PRO A 384 -22.81 3.58 -8.97
C PRO A 384 -22.31 2.36 -8.18
N ALA A 385 -21.72 1.37 -8.86
CA ALA A 385 -21.16 0.20 -8.20
C ALA A 385 -19.83 0.44 -7.47
N LEU A 386 -19.21 1.60 -7.71
CA LEU A 386 -17.88 1.96 -7.21
C LEU A 386 -17.94 3.20 -6.32
N GLN A 387 -19.10 3.48 -5.71
CA GLN A 387 -19.28 4.66 -4.88
C GLN A 387 -18.26 4.69 -3.74
N GLY A 388 -17.48 5.78 -3.65
CA GLY A 388 -16.42 5.93 -2.66
C GLY A 388 -15.06 5.36 -3.08
N ILE A 389 -15.01 4.58 -4.18
CA ILE A 389 -13.81 3.94 -4.74
C ILE A 389 -13.35 4.73 -5.97
N SER A 390 -14.27 4.99 -6.90
CA SER A 390 -14.03 5.67 -8.17
C SER A 390 -15.19 6.62 -8.52
N ASP A 391 -15.06 7.38 -9.61
CA ASP A 391 -16.06 8.35 -10.06
C ASP A 391 -16.08 8.52 -11.58
N PRO A 392 -17.12 9.14 -12.17
CA PRO A 392 -17.28 9.23 -13.63
C PRO A 392 -16.14 9.88 -14.41
N ALA A 393 -15.29 10.66 -13.76
CA ALA A 393 -14.17 11.34 -14.38
C ALA A 393 -12.82 10.79 -13.88
N ASP A 394 -12.79 9.63 -13.22
CA ASP A 394 -11.57 9.05 -12.69
C ASP A 394 -10.68 8.52 -13.84
N PRO A 395 -9.44 9.03 -14.00
CA PRO A 395 -8.54 8.54 -15.05
C PRO A 395 -8.01 7.13 -14.77
N LEU A 396 -8.03 6.69 -13.51
CA LEU A 396 -7.68 5.33 -13.15
C LEU A 396 -8.83 4.40 -13.48
N ARG A 397 -8.57 3.45 -14.37
CA ARG A 397 -9.52 2.40 -14.77
C ARG A 397 -9.13 1.10 -14.07
N LEU A 398 -10.10 0.48 -13.40
CA LEU A 398 -9.91 -0.84 -12.80
C LEU A 398 -10.33 -1.87 -13.84
N ASP A 399 -9.42 -2.73 -14.30
CA ASP A 399 -9.70 -3.69 -15.37
C ASP A 399 -10.51 -4.88 -14.87
N VAL A 400 -10.06 -5.48 -13.76
CA VAL A 400 -10.65 -6.68 -13.15
C VAL A 400 -10.84 -6.47 -11.67
N ILE A 401 -12.03 -6.83 -11.17
CA ILE A 401 -12.43 -6.69 -9.76
C ILE A 401 -12.68 -8.07 -9.16
N PHE A 402 -12.03 -8.34 -8.03
CA PHE A 402 -12.30 -9.50 -7.18
C PHE A 402 -13.30 -9.12 -6.10
N GLY A 403 -14.59 -9.25 -6.43
CA GLY A 403 -15.69 -8.97 -5.50
C GLY A 403 -15.81 -9.95 -4.33
N GLY A 404 -15.20 -11.15 -4.45
CA GLY A 404 -15.03 -12.09 -3.34
C GLY A 404 -13.86 -11.75 -2.41
N GLY A 405 -13.18 -10.62 -2.65
CA GLY A 405 -12.08 -10.13 -1.84
C GLY A 405 -10.82 -11.00 -1.89
N HIS A 406 -9.99 -10.88 -0.85
CA HIS A 406 -8.66 -11.47 -0.82
C HIS A 406 -8.65 -13.01 -0.96
N GLN A 407 -9.67 -13.72 -0.46
CA GLN A 407 -9.74 -15.18 -0.57
C GLN A 407 -9.87 -15.62 -2.03
N GLN A 408 -10.78 -15.00 -2.79
CA GLN A 408 -10.92 -15.24 -4.23
C GLN A 408 -9.62 -14.93 -4.97
N TYR A 409 -8.93 -13.86 -4.59
CA TYR A 409 -7.65 -13.49 -5.19
C TYR A 409 -6.54 -14.50 -4.89
N VAL A 410 -6.45 -14.98 -3.64
CA VAL A 410 -5.46 -15.98 -3.23
C VAL A 410 -5.65 -17.28 -4.01
N GLU A 411 -6.89 -17.77 -4.16
CA GLU A 411 -7.20 -18.94 -4.98
C GLU A 411 -6.75 -18.76 -6.43
N PHE A 412 -7.10 -17.62 -7.03
CA PHE A 412 -6.66 -17.25 -8.38
C PHE A 412 -5.13 -17.21 -8.52
N PHE A 413 -4.45 -16.61 -7.54
CA PHE A 413 -3.00 -16.43 -7.56
C PHE A 413 -2.27 -17.79 -7.44
N CYS A 414 -2.75 -18.67 -6.57
CA CYS A 414 -2.24 -20.03 -6.43
C CYS A 414 -2.40 -20.83 -7.73
N GLU A 415 -3.58 -20.79 -8.35
CA GLU A 415 -3.84 -21.45 -9.64
C GLU A 415 -2.96 -20.86 -10.77
N LEU A 416 -2.76 -19.55 -10.81
CA LEU A 416 -1.86 -18.91 -11.77
C LEU A 416 -0.41 -19.42 -11.59
N ALA A 417 0.07 -19.50 -10.36
CA ALA A 417 1.40 -20.02 -10.05
C ALA A 417 1.55 -21.47 -10.51
N GLU A 418 0.55 -22.32 -10.29
CA GLU A 418 0.56 -23.70 -10.76
C GLU A 418 0.60 -23.82 -12.29
N ARG A 419 -0.16 -22.99 -13.00
CA ARG A 419 -0.18 -23.03 -14.48
C ARG A 419 1.14 -22.57 -15.08
N LEU A 420 1.76 -21.54 -14.52
CA LEU A 420 3.05 -21.02 -14.99
C LEU A 420 4.21 -21.98 -14.68
N ASP A 421 4.14 -22.74 -13.58
CA ASP A 421 5.15 -23.74 -13.25
C ASP A 421 5.09 -24.97 -14.17
N ARG A 422 3.89 -25.31 -14.68
CA ARG A 422 3.71 -26.42 -15.65
C ARG A 422 4.16 -26.07 -17.07
N THR A 423 4.28 -24.78 -17.39
CA THR A 423 4.66 -24.30 -18.73
C THR A 423 6.12 -23.84 -18.82
N ALA A 424 6.79 -23.65 -17.68
CA ALA A 424 8.23 -23.44 -17.57
C ALA A 424 9.01 -24.76 -17.70
#